data_AF-A0A7K1VM76-F1
#
_entry.id   AF-A0A7K1VM76-F1
#
_cell.length_a   1.000
_cell.length_b   1.000
_cell.length_c   1.000
_cell.angle_alpha   90.00
_cell.angle_beta   90.00
_cell.angle_gamma   90.00
#
_symmetry.space_group_name_H-M   'P 1'
#
loop_
_entity.id
_entity.type
_entity.pdbx_description
1 polymer ?
#
loop_
_entity_poly.entity_id
_entity_poly.type
_entity_poly.pdbx_seq_one_letter_code
_entity_poly.pdbx_strand_id
1 'polypeptide(L)'
;MRRRTGALIAVALALPLAGCSSVVGSGAPEAVRDEGGVVVTAGVGDAFSVRKGDCLLEPDDDRVADVDLVPCADVHDLEVFHAFAQPGADYTSRNTLLAQAEAACEPEFPPTIGIAYGDSALEYRSFVPSEVSWRHGDRTVFCAVFDPTTGPAAGSLFGAAR
;
A
#
# COMPACT_ATOMS: atom_id res chain seq x y z
N MET A 1 72.52 -13.45 -24.81
CA MET A 1 71.73 -14.39 -24.00
C MET A 1 70.90 -13.59 -22.99
N ARG A 2 69.57 -13.78 -22.98
CA ARG A 2 68.60 -13.69 -21.84
C ARG A 2 68.60 -12.41 -20.96
N ARG A 3 67.49 -11.79 -20.55
CA ARG A 3 66.04 -11.99 -20.66
C ARG A 3 65.34 -10.69 -20.18
N ARG A 4 64.13 -10.47 -20.70
CA ARG A 4 63.12 -9.44 -20.39
C ARG A 4 62.61 -9.51 -18.94
N THR A 5 62.09 -8.39 -18.42
CA THR A 5 60.79 -8.19 -17.69
C THR A 5 60.82 -6.78 -17.07
N GLY A 6 59.86 -5.85 -17.21
CA GLY A 6 58.43 -5.95 -17.44
C GLY A 6 57.69 -5.71 -16.11
N ALA A 7 57.15 -4.51 -15.89
CA ALA A 7 56.17 -4.25 -14.83
C ALA A 7 55.06 -3.34 -15.39
N LEU A 8 53.98 -3.99 -15.82
CA LEU A 8 52.72 -3.36 -16.20
C LEU A 8 51.94 -3.04 -14.92
N ILE A 9 51.59 -1.78 -14.72
CA ILE A 9 50.68 -1.35 -13.66
C ILE A 9 49.25 -1.68 -14.13
N ALA A 10 48.63 -2.66 -13.49
CA ALA A 10 47.23 -3.02 -13.70
C ALA A 10 46.34 -2.01 -12.98
N VAL A 11 45.60 -1.19 -13.73
CA VAL A 11 44.51 -0.37 -13.19
C VAL A 11 43.24 -1.22 -13.24
N ALA A 12 42.79 -1.66 -12.07
CA ALA A 12 41.50 -2.30 -11.89
C ALA A 12 40.40 -1.22 -11.94
N LEU A 13 39.57 -1.23 -12.98
CA LEU A 13 38.31 -0.49 -13.01
C LEU A 13 37.16 -1.46 -12.81
N ALA A 14 36.42 -1.25 -11.73
CA ALA A 14 35.33 -2.09 -11.25
C ALA A 14 34.16 -2.16 -12.24
N LEU A 15 33.66 -3.37 -12.50
CA LEU A 15 32.36 -3.57 -13.13
C LEU A 15 31.25 -3.26 -12.11
N PRO A 16 30.26 -2.42 -12.43
CA PRO A 16 29.02 -2.42 -11.67
C PRO A 16 28.28 -3.73 -11.96
N LEU A 17 28.19 -4.59 -10.94
CA LEU A 17 27.26 -5.71 -10.89
C LEU A 17 25.84 -5.11 -10.87
N ALA A 18 25.19 -5.04 -12.04
CA ALA A 18 23.74 -4.82 -12.11
C ALA A 18 23.06 -6.07 -11.52
N GLY A 19 22.78 -6.01 -10.22
CA GLY A 19 22.16 -7.08 -9.45
C GLY A 19 20.65 -7.16 -9.70
N CYS A 20 20.20 -8.35 -10.09
CA CYS A 20 18.92 -9.00 -9.82
C CYS A 20 17.64 -8.13 -9.74
N SER A 21 16.91 -8.00 -10.87
CA SER A 21 15.45 -7.80 -10.81
C SER A 21 14.75 -9.13 -11.01
N SER A 22 14.58 -9.89 -9.93
CA SER A 22 13.52 -10.89 -9.86
C SER A 22 12.25 -10.18 -9.40
N VAL A 23 11.63 -9.42 -10.30
CA VAL A 23 10.26 -8.94 -10.10
C VAL A 23 9.35 -10.00 -10.71
N VAL A 24 8.78 -10.81 -9.81
CA VAL A 24 7.49 -11.43 -10.08
C VAL A 24 6.50 -10.30 -9.87
N GLY A 25 6.16 -9.59 -10.94
CA GLY A 25 5.23 -8.48 -10.90
C GLY A 25 4.48 -8.41 -12.22
N SER A 26 3.16 -8.42 -12.11
CA SER A 26 2.20 -7.98 -13.11
C SER A 26 2.80 -6.83 -13.90
N GLY A 27 2.90 -6.88 -15.23
CA GLY A 27 3.64 -5.89 -16.05
C GLY A 27 3.14 -4.44 -16.03
N ALA A 28 2.38 -4.05 -15.01
CA ALA A 28 1.94 -2.70 -14.72
C ALA A 28 3.06 -1.88 -14.04
N PRO A 29 3.08 -0.55 -14.24
CA PRO A 29 4.04 0.32 -13.56
C PRO A 29 3.81 0.32 -12.04
N GLU A 30 4.90 0.35 -11.27
CA GLU A 30 4.86 0.49 -9.82
C GLU A 30 4.48 1.93 -9.41
N ALA A 31 3.70 2.09 -8.35
CA ALA A 31 3.36 3.39 -7.80
C ALA A 31 4.62 4.10 -7.27
N VAL A 32 4.75 5.40 -7.53
CA VAL A 32 5.90 6.18 -7.06
C VAL A 32 5.47 7.09 -5.93
N ARG A 33 6.28 7.11 -4.86
CA ARG A 33 6.09 7.97 -3.70
C ARG A 33 7.21 9.01 -3.60
N ASP A 34 6.87 10.18 -3.06
CA ASP A 34 7.84 11.22 -2.72
C ASP A 34 8.56 10.96 -1.38
N GLU A 35 9.43 11.88 -0.97
CA GLU A 35 10.16 11.80 0.31
C GLU A 35 9.25 11.80 1.55
N GLY A 36 8.06 12.38 1.44
CA GLY A 36 7.04 12.37 2.48
C GLY A 36 6.19 11.09 2.49
N GLY A 37 6.41 10.21 1.52
CA GLY A 37 5.65 9.00 1.34
C GLY A 37 4.29 9.21 0.69
N VAL A 38 4.02 10.35 0.07
CA VAL A 38 2.77 10.57 -0.67
C VAL A 38 2.90 9.93 -2.05
N VAL A 39 1.87 9.24 -2.53
CA VAL A 39 1.83 8.73 -3.91
C VAL A 39 1.73 9.92 -4.87
N VAL A 40 2.74 10.09 -5.72
CA VAL A 40 2.83 11.18 -6.71
C VAL A 40 2.70 10.68 -8.14
N THR A 41 2.85 9.37 -8.36
CA THR A 41 2.59 8.72 -9.64
C THR A 41 1.78 7.47 -9.41
N ALA A 42 0.68 7.34 -10.15
CA ALA A 42 -0.18 6.17 -10.10
C ALA A 42 0.55 4.89 -10.52
N GLY A 43 0.16 3.76 -9.94
CA GLY A 43 0.68 2.45 -10.28
C GLY A 43 0.30 1.39 -9.26
N VAL A 44 0.82 0.19 -9.45
CA VAL A 44 0.59 -0.93 -8.54
C VAL A 44 1.51 -0.79 -7.33
N GLY A 45 0.96 -0.98 -6.13
CA GLY A 45 1.72 -1.09 -4.90
C GLY A 45 1.40 -2.39 -4.17
N ASP A 46 2.39 -2.92 -3.47
CA ASP A 46 2.19 -4.05 -2.57
C ASP A 46 1.27 -3.61 -1.40
N ALA A 47 0.28 -4.42 -1.06
CA ALA A 47 -0.67 -4.14 0.01
C ALA A 47 0.02 -3.91 1.38
N PHE A 48 1.22 -4.44 1.57
CA PHE A 48 2.01 -4.29 2.79
C PHE A 48 2.48 -2.85 2.97
N SER A 49 2.58 -2.10 1.86
CA SER A 49 3.05 -0.71 1.82
C SER A 49 1.94 0.33 2.02
N VAL A 50 0.67 -0.12 2.04
CA VAL A 50 -0.50 0.73 2.23
C VAL A 50 -0.44 1.42 3.59
N ARG A 51 -0.70 2.72 3.58
CA ARG A 51 -0.67 3.58 4.76
C ARG A 51 -1.78 4.62 4.74
N LYS A 52 -2.02 5.24 5.90
CA LYS A 52 -2.94 6.35 6.02
C LYS A 52 -2.61 7.46 5.01
N GLY A 53 -3.63 7.97 4.32
CA GLY A 53 -3.53 9.01 3.30
C GLY A 53 -3.26 8.47 1.89
N ASP A 54 -3.18 7.15 1.71
CA ASP A 54 -3.14 6.57 0.37
C ASP A 54 -4.53 6.56 -0.26
N CYS A 55 -4.58 6.90 -1.54
CA CYS A 55 -5.77 6.81 -2.37
C CYS A 55 -5.62 5.66 -3.36
N LEU A 56 -6.68 4.88 -3.52
CA LEU A 56 -6.68 3.68 -4.35
C LEU A 56 -7.95 3.56 -5.18
N LEU A 57 -7.81 2.86 -6.31
CA LEU A 57 -8.95 2.35 -7.05
C LEU A 57 -9.52 1.14 -6.32
N GLU A 58 -10.82 0.92 -6.43
CA GLU A 58 -11.49 -0.23 -5.82
C GLU A 58 -10.90 -1.53 -6.39
N PRO A 59 -10.32 -2.42 -5.55
CA PRO A 59 -9.78 -3.68 -6.04
C PRO A 59 -10.89 -4.57 -6.62
N ASP A 60 -10.66 -5.13 -7.82
CA ASP A 60 -11.60 -6.02 -8.52
C ASP A 60 -11.87 -7.35 -7.79
N ASP A 61 -10.95 -7.79 -6.92
CA ASP A 61 -11.03 -9.03 -6.15
C ASP A 61 -10.65 -8.77 -4.68
N ASP A 62 -10.99 -9.70 -3.79
CA ASP A 62 -10.56 -9.68 -2.39
C ASP A 62 -9.08 -10.11 -2.20
N ARG A 63 -8.34 -10.25 -3.30
CA ARG A 63 -6.92 -10.59 -3.35
C ARG A 63 -6.04 -9.35 -3.22
N VAL A 64 -5.96 -8.84 -2.00
CA VAL A 64 -5.16 -7.65 -1.68
C VAL A 64 -3.68 -8.03 -1.49
N ALA A 65 -3.07 -8.68 -2.48
CA ALA A 65 -1.61 -8.75 -2.54
C ALA A 65 -1.05 -7.45 -3.13
N ASP A 66 -1.76 -6.94 -4.14
CA ASP A 66 -1.46 -5.71 -4.86
C ASP A 66 -2.68 -4.78 -4.81
N VAL A 67 -2.43 -3.47 -4.83
CA VAL A 67 -3.45 -2.42 -4.92
C VAL A 67 -3.06 -1.39 -5.97
N ASP A 68 -4.06 -0.84 -6.66
CA ASP A 68 -3.85 0.27 -7.58
C ASP A 68 -3.86 1.59 -6.79
N LEU A 69 -2.68 2.15 -6.57
CA LEU A 69 -2.48 3.42 -5.88
C LEU A 69 -2.49 4.58 -6.86
N VAL A 70 -3.11 5.69 -6.48
CA VAL A 70 -3.15 6.94 -7.25
C VAL A 70 -2.89 8.14 -6.35
N PRO A 71 -2.37 9.26 -6.88
CA PRO A 71 -2.35 10.52 -6.15
C PRO A 71 -3.77 10.90 -5.72
N CYS A 72 -3.98 11.32 -4.47
CA CYS A 72 -5.31 11.70 -3.99
C CYS A 72 -5.91 12.92 -4.71
N ALA A 73 -5.09 13.70 -5.43
CA ALA A 73 -5.58 14.76 -6.30
C ALA A 73 -6.26 14.24 -7.58
N ASP A 74 -5.96 12.99 -7.95
CA ASP A 74 -6.62 12.28 -9.04
C ASP A 74 -7.88 11.56 -8.55
N VAL A 75 -8.69 11.09 -9.49
CA VAL A 75 -9.91 10.34 -9.19
C VAL A 75 -9.56 8.99 -8.55
N HIS A 76 -10.15 8.70 -7.40
CA HIS A 76 -9.99 7.46 -6.65
C HIS A 76 -11.31 7.03 -6.00
N ASP A 77 -11.42 5.75 -5.67
CA ASP A 77 -12.62 5.18 -5.07
C ASP A 77 -12.55 5.19 -3.54
N LEU A 78 -11.32 5.04 -3.01
CA LEU A 78 -11.07 4.72 -1.61
C LEU A 78 -9.89 5.56 -1.09
N GLU A 79 -10.01 6.12 0.11
CA GLU A 79 -8.92 6.81 0.82
C GLU A 79 -8.66 6.15 2.19
N VAL A 80 -7.42 5.72 2.43
CA VAL A 80 -7.05 4.96 3.64
C VAL A 80 -6.95 5.88 4.84
N PHE A 81 -7.86 5.79 5.82
CA PHE A 81 -7.81 6.62 7.02
C PHE A 81 -7.09 5.96 8.20
N HIS A 82 -6.93 4.63 8.16
CA HIS A 82 -6.22 3.86 9.18
C HIS A 82 -5.55 2.62 8.57
N ALA A 83 -4.33 2.31 9.01
CA ALA A 83 -3.59 1.12 8.61
C ALA A 83 -2.69 0.66 9.77
N PHE A 84 -2.62 -0.65 10.00
CA PHE A 84 -1.82 -1.24 11.06
C PHE A 84 -1.37 -2.66 10.71
N ALA A 85 -0.30 -3.11 11.37
CA ALA A 85 0.15 -4.49 11.27
C ALA A 85 -0.56 -5.36 12.30
N GLN A 86 -1.21 -6.42 11.85
CA GLN A 86 -1.81 -7.43 12.70
C GLN A 86 -0.73 -8.29 13.36
N PRO A 87 -0.63 -8.31 14.70
CA PRO A 87 0.34 -9.15 15.39
C PRO A 87 -0.03 -10.64 15.27
N GLY A 88 1.00 -11.49 15.32
CA GLY A 88 0.85 -12.94 15.33
C GLY A 88 1.70 -13.64 14.26
N ALA A 89 2.11 -14.86 14.58
CA ALA A 89 2.84 -15.71 13.64
C ALA A 89 1.88 -16.42 12.68
N ASP A 90 0.81 -17.01 13.22
CA ASP A 90 -0.11 -17.87 12.50
C ASP A 90 -1.34 -17.10 11.98
N TYR A 91 -1.77 -17.45 10.76
CA TYR A 91 -3.02 -16.95 10.22
C TYR A 91 -4.19 -17.57 10.98
N THR A 92 -5.12 -16.73 11.43
CA THR A 92 -6.33 -17.14 12.13
C THR A 92 -7.42 -17.48 11.09
N SER A 93 -8.38 -16.60 10.88
CA SER A 93 -9.41 -16.71 9.86
C SER A 93 -9.71 -15.31 9.35
N ARG A 94 -10.20 -15.22 8.12
CA ARG A 94 -10.63 -13.94 7.54
C ARG A 94 -11.65 -13.24 8.42
N ASN A 95 -12.63 -13.99 8.96
CA ASN A 95 -13.68 -13.42 9.80
C ASN A 95 -13.13 -12.85 11.12
N THR A 96 -12.16 -13.52 11.73
CA THR A 96 -11.49 -13.01 12.93
C THR A 96 -10.72 -11.73 12.63
N LEU A 97 -9.97 -11.71 11.52
CA LEU A 97 -9.23 -10.51 11.09
C LEU A 97 -10.17 -9.34 10.79
N LEU A 98 -11.30 -9.59 10.11
CA LEU A 98 -12.29 -8.56 9.82
C LEU A 98 -12.90 -7.96 11.10
N ALA A 99 -13.26 -8.80 12.08
CA ALA A 99 -13.77 -8.32 13.36
C ALA A 99 -12.73 -7.47 14.13
N GLN A 100 -11.45 -7.82 14.02
CA GLN A 100 -10.36 -7.05 14.61
C GLN A 100 -10.12 -5.72 13.87
N ALA A 101 -10.23 -5.74 12.54
CA ALA A 101 -10.16 -4.54 11.71
C ALA A 101 -11.28 -3.56 12.06
N GLU A 102 -12.52 -4.03 12.16
CA GLU A 102 -13.68 -3.21 12.53
C GLU A 102 -13.48 -2.55 13.90
N ALA A 103 -13.09 -3.33 14.91
CA ALA A 103 -12.82 -2.82 16.26
C ALA A 103 -11.66 -1.80 16.32
N ALA A 104 -10.69 -1.89 15.41
CA ALA A 104 -9.57 -0.95 15.32
C ALA A 104 -9.90 0.29 14.50
N CYS A 105 -10.75 0.17 13.49
CA CYS A 105 -11.02 1.24 12.54
C CYS A 105 -12.16 2.16 12.95
N GLU A 106 -13.23 1.64 13.56
CA GLU A 106 -14.36 2.47 13.98
C GLU A 106 -13.94 3.66 14.88
N PRO A 107 -13.04 3.50 15.87
CA PRO A 107 -12.57 4.61 16.70
C PRO A 107 -11.75 5.67 15.94
N GLU A 108 -11.16 5.32 14.80
CA GLU A 108 -10.26 6.17 14.00
C GLU A 108 -11.02 7.00 12.96
N PHE A 109 -12.28 6.64 12.69
CA PHE A 109 -13.13 7.33 11.73
C PHE A 109 -13.46 8.76 12.19
N PRO A 110 -14.03 9.01 13.39
CA PRO A 110 -14.39 10.36 13.82
C PRO A 110 -13.24 11.38 13.84
N PRO A 111 -12.04 11.07 14.38
CA PRO A 111 -10.93 12.03 14.36
C PRO A 111 -10.37 12.29 12.95
N THR A 112 -10.64 11.41 11.98
CA THR A 112 -10.15 11.59 10.60
C THR A 112 -11.18 12.27 9.68
N ILE A 113 -12.46 11.90 9.78
CA ILE A 113 -13.53 12.41 8.92
C ILE A 113 -14.18 13.67 9.51
N GLY A 114 -14.14 13.83 10.84
CA GLY A 114 -14.71 14.98 11.54
C GLY A 114 -16.17 14.77 12.01
N ILE A 115 -16.74 13.59 11.79
CA ILE A 115 -18.08 13.19 12.26
C ILE A 115 -18.09 11.71 12.66
N ALA A 116 -19.02 11.31 13.54
CA ALA A 116 -19.19 9.91 13.92
C ALA A 116 -19.61 9.06 12.71
N TYR A 117 -19.14 7.81 12.63
CA TYR A 117 -19.46 6.91 11.52
C TYR A 117 -20.97 6.73 11.32
N GLY A 118 -21.72 6.51 12.41
CA GLY A 118 -23.18 6.34 12.34
C GLY A 118 -23.97 7.58 11.90
N ASP A 119 -23.34 8.76 11.88
CA ASP A 119 -23.95 10.03 11.44
C ASP A 119 -23.40 10.49 10.08
N SER A 120 -22.44 9.76 9.50
CA SER A 120 -21.77 10.11 8.24
C SER A 120 -22.52 9.54 7.03
N ALA A 121 -22.51 10.29 5.94
CA ALA A 121 -22.89 9.82 4.61
C ALA A 121 -21.75 9.05 3.92
N LEU A 122 -20.53 9.10 4.46
CA LEU A 122 -19.41 8.31 3.99
C LEU A 122 -19.41 6.94 4.66
N GLU A 123 -19.04 5.93 3.90
CA GLU A 123 -18.88 4.57 4.39
C GLU A 123 -17.40 4.19 4.43
N TYR A 124 -17.06 3.13 5.15
CA TYR A 124 -15.74 2.55 5.07
C TYR A 124 -15.77 1.04 4.87
N ARG A 125 -14.68 0.53 4.28
CA ARG A 125 -14.41 -0.91 4.21
C ARG A 125 -13.08 -1.23 4.84
N SER A 126 -13.02 -2.43 5.42
CA SER A 126 -11.81 -3.00 6.01
C SER A 126 -11.22 -4.04 5.07
N PHE A 127 -9.91 -3.96 4.89
CA PHE A 127 -9.10 -4.89 4.10
C PHE A 127 -8.18 -5.63 5.06
N VAL A 128 -8.11 -6.94 4.90
CA VAL A 128 -7.31 -7.82 5.75
C VAL A 128 -6.46 -8.73 4.88
N PRO A 129 -5.29 -9.18 5.38
CA PRO A 129 -4.47 -10.12 4.65
C PRO A 129 -5.23 -11.39 4.31
N SER A 130 -4.95 -11.95 3.14
CA SER A 130 -5.36 -13.31 2.81
C SER A 130 -4.42 -14.32 3.48
N GLU A 131 -4.83 -15.57 3.61
CA GLU A 131 -3.92 -16.62 4.10
C GLU A 131 -2.68 -16.76 3.17
N VAL A 132 -2.86 -16.51 1.87
CA VAL A 132 -1.78 -16.55 0.89
C VAL A 132 -0.79 -15.42 1.13
N SER A 133 -1.26 -14.17 1.22
CA SER A 133 -0.39 -13.00 1.44
C SER A 133 0.27 -13.09 2.83
N TRP A 134 -0.44 -13.59 3.84
CA TRP A 134 0.11 -13.84 5.17
C TRP A 134 1.33 -14.78 5.15
N ARG A 135 1.30 -15.85 4.35
CA ARG A 135 2.46 -16.75 4.18
C ARG A 135 3.65 -16.07 3.52
N HIS A 136 3.42 -14.97 2.79
CA HIS A 136 4.47 -14.15 2.18
C HIS A 136 4.88 -12.95 3.04
N GLY A 137 4.37 -12.86 4.27
CA GLY A 137 4.74 -11.82 5.23
C GLY A 137 3.72 -10.70 5.41
N ASP A 138 2.62 -10.73 4.68
CA ASP A 138 1.56 -9.71 4.81
C ASP A 138 0.96 -9.74 6.20
N ARG A 139 0.99 -8.59 6.87
CA ARG A 139 0.29 -8.40 8.14
C ARG A 139 -0.59 -7.16 8.08
N THR A 140 -0.70 -6.49 6.94
CA THR A 140 -1.30 -5.16 6.86
C THR A 140 -2.81 -5.27 6.84
N VAL A 141 -3.44 -4.68 7.85
CA VAL A 141 -4.87 -4.41 7.90
C VAL A 141 -5.06 -2.92 7.69
N PHE A 142 -6.00 -2.54 6.83
CA PHE A 142 -6.28 -1.13 6.60
C PHE A 142 -7.77 -0.89 6.37
N CYS A 143 -8.20 0.34 6.62
CA CYS A 143 -9.56 0.78 6.42
C CYS A 143 -9.58 2.03 5.56
N ALA A 144 -10.44 2.01 4.55
CA ALA A 144 -10.57 3.07 3.57
C ALA A 144 -12.00 3.60 3.52
N VAL A 145 -12.12 4.92 3.48
CA VAL A 145 -13.38 5.66 3.37
C VAL A 145 -13.73 5.86 1.90
N PHE A 146 -15.02 5.84 1.58
CA PHE A 146 -15.57 6.11 0.26
C PHE A 146 -16.93 6.81 0.36
N ASP A 147 -17.37 7.42 -0.73
CA ASP A 147 -18.70 8.03 -0.84
C ASP A 147 -19.66 7.12 -1.64
N PRO A 148 -20.60 6.41 -0.98
CA PRO A 148 -21.53 5.50 -1.67
C PRO A 148 -22.56 6.25 -2.54
N THR A 149 -22.72 7.55 -2.38
CA THR A 149 -23.74 8.35 -3.07
C THR A 149 -23.18 9.06 -4.29
N THR A 150 -22.03 9.72 -4.14
CA THR A 150 -21.37 10.48 -5.22
C THR A 150 -20.46 9.59 -6.05
N GLY A 151 -19.92 8.52 -5.47
CA GLY A 151 -18.94 7.66 -6.10
C GLY A 151 -17.51 8.22 -6.02
N PRO A 152 -16.65 7.93 -7.02
CA PRO A 152 -15.23 8.29 -7.00
C PRO A 152 -14.99 9.78 -6.76
N ALA A 153 -13.97 10.10 -5.98
CA ALA A 153 -13.62 11.46 -5.59
C ALA A 153 -12.26 11.89 -6.15
N ALA A 154 -12.10 13.18 -6.38
CA ALA A 154 -10.80 13.82 -6.58
C ALA A 154 -10.55 14.81 -5.43
N GLY A 155 -9.45 14.63 -4.71
CA GLY A 155 -9.17 15.28 -3.43
C GLY A 155 -9.53 14.40 -2.23
N SER A 156 -8.95 14.72 -1.08
CA SER A 156 -9.14 13.98 0.18
C SER A 156 -10.58 14.12 0.72
N LEU A 157 -11.11 13.02 1.22
CA LEU A 157 -12.34 12.90 2.02
C LEU A 157 -12.09 13.20 3.52
N PHE A 158 -10.85 13.36 3.96
CA PHE A 158 -10.55 13.69 5.35
C PHE A 158 -11.09 15.07 5.73
N GLY A 159 -11.69 15.15 6.91
CA GLY A 159 -12.32 16.38 7.41
C GLY A 159 -13.56 16.82 6.63
N ALA A 160 -14.13 15.98 5.75
CA ALA A 160 -15.34 16.31 5.00
C ALA A 160 -16.57 16.55 5.89
N ALA A 161 -16.58 15.98 7.11
CA ALA A 161 -17.59 16.17 8.14
C ALA A 161 -19.04 16.00 7.62
N ARG A 162 -19.26 14.97 6.80
CA ARG A 162 -20.53 14.70 6.13
C ARG A 162 -20.88 13.23 6.12
#